data_AF-A0A935N4C8-F1
#
_entry.id   AF-A0A935N4C8-F1
#
_cell.length_a   1.000
_cell.length_b   1.000
_cell.length_c   1.000
_cell.angle_alpha   90.00
_cell.angle_beta   90.00
_cell.angle_gamma   90.00
#
_symmetry.space_group_name_H-M   'P 1'
#
loop_
_entity.id
_entity.type
_entity.pdbx_description
1 polymer ?
#
loop_
_entity_poly.entity_id
_entity_poly.type
_entity_poly.pdbx_seq_one_letter_code
_entity_poly.pdbx_strand_id
1 'polypeptide(L)' 'MQSFEIMGQAIAKLEGQKADVLIKPNVGAYSGSDFGNRAQLIAAGLTAGQRAVEQIRLAQNSVKKRK' A
#
# COMPACT_ATOMS: atom_id res chain seq x y z
N MET A 1 -10.83 -4.68 -21.00
CA MET A 1 -10.17 -4.75 -19.67
C MET A 1 -9.39 -3.49 -19.34
N GLN A 2 -8.71 -2.87 -20.30
CA GLN A 2 -7.91 -1.65 -20.14
C GLN A 2 -8.62 -0.47 -19.42
N SER A 3 -9.91 -0.25 -19.68
CA SER A 3 -10.67 0.80 -18.98
C SER A 3 -10.82 0.57 -17.47
N PHE A 4 -10.95 -0.69 -17.04
CA PHE A 4 -11.05 -1.04 -15.61
C PHE A 4 -9.70 -0.87 -14.90
N GLU A 5 -8.60 -1.19 -15.57
CA GLU A 5 -7.26 -0.97 -15.04
C GLU A 5 -6.96 0.51 -14.85
N ILE A 6 -7.28 1.35 -15.86
CA ILE A 6 -7.08 2.80 -15.78
C ILE A 6 -7.96 3.41 -14.67
N MET A 7 -9.24 3.03 -14.60
CA MET A 7 -10.13 3.49 -13.54
C MET A 7 -9.63 3.04 -12.16
N GLY A 8 -9.23 1.78 -12.01
CA GLY A 8 -8.71 1.25 -10.76
C GLY A 8 -7.46 1.99 -10.29
N GLN A 9 -6.54 2.30 -11.20
CA GLN A 9 -5.36 3.11 -10.90
C GLN A 9 -5.72 4.54 -10.48
N ALA A 10 -6.70 5.16 -11.16
CA ALA A 10 -7.17 6.49 -10.82
C ALA A 10 -7.82 6.54 -9.42
N ILE A 11 -8.67 5.55 -9.09
CA ILE A 11 -9.31 5.42 -7.77
C ILE A 11 -8.23 5.23 -6.70
N ALA A 12 -7.33 4.27 -6.87
CA ALA A 12 -6.26 3.99 -5.91
C ALA A 12 -5.36 5.22 -5.68
N LYS A 13 -5.12 6.04 -6.73
CA LYS A 13 -4.39 7.30 -6.61
C LYS A 13 -5.16 8.33 -5.77
N LEU A 14 -6.46 8.50 -6.02
CA LEU A 14 -7.31 9.44 -5.28
C LEU A 14 -7.48 9.03 -3.81
N GLU A 15 -7.67 7.74 -3.54
CA GLU A 15 -7.75 7.21 -2.18
C GLU A 15 -6.42 7.34 -1.45
N GLY A 16 -5.31 7.03 -2.11
CA GLY A 16 -3.97 7.17 -1.56
C GLY A 16 -3.60 8.62 -1.18
N GLN A 17 -4.18 9.62 -1.84
CA GLN A 17 -4.00 11.04 -1.48
C GLN A 17 -4.70 11.43 -0.16
N LYS A 18 -5.75 10.70 0.21
CA LYS A 18 -6.54 10.96 1.43
C LYS A 18 -6.13 10.07 2.61
N ALA A 19 -5.27 9.08 2.38
CA ALA A 19 -4.82 8.16 3.41
C ALA A 19 -3.90 8.84 4.43
N ASP A 20 -4.07 8.54 5.72
CA ASP A 20 -3.15 9.03 6.76
C ASP A 20 -1.73 8.46 6.59
N VAL A 21 -1.64 7.21 6.13
CA VAL A 21 -0.38 6.53 5.78
C VAL A 21 -0.59 5.67 4.54
N LEU A 22 0.26 5.84 3.53
CA LEU A 22 0.24 5.06 2.30
C LEU A 22 1.49 4.17 2.20
N ILE A 23 1.30 2.85 2.24
CA ILE A 23 2.39 1.87 2.12
C ILE A 23 2.35 1.28 0.71
N LYS A 24 3.46 1.39 -0.02
CA LYS A 24 3.62 0.86 -1.39
C LYS A 24 4.78 -0.14 -1.43
N PRO A 25 4.50 -1.45 -1.27
CA PRO A 25 5.51 -2.48 -1.44
C PRO A 25 6.03 -2.52 -2.88
N ASN A 26 7.31 -2.83 -3.06
CA ASN A 26 7.88 -3.01 -4.40
C ASN A 26 7.48 -4.38 -4.96
N VAL A 27 6.37 -4.40 -5.71
CA VAL A 27 5.82 -5.61 -6.33
C VAL A 27 5.62 -5.48 -7.84
N GLY A 28 6.07 -4.38 -8.45
CA GLY A 28 5.86 -4.11 -9.89
C GLY A 28 6.55 -5.10 -10.83
N ALA A 29 7.49 -5.89 -10.32
CA ALA A 29 8.17 -6.95 -11.07
C ALA A 29 7.34 -8.26 -11.18
N TYR A 30 6.22 -8.38 -10.45
CA TYR A 30 5.41 -9.59 -10.42
C TYR A 30 4.11 -9.40 -11.20
N SER A 31 3.75 -10.40 -12.02
CA SER A 31 2.44 -10.43 -12.67
C SER A 31 1.34 -10.66 -11.63
N GLY A 32 0.18 -10.03 -11.81
CA GLY A 32 -1.00 -10.27 -10.97
C GLY A 32 -1.53 -11.70 -11.04
N SER A 33 -1.15 -12.46 -12.07
CA SER A 33 -1.50 -13.88 -12.24
C SER A 33 -0.43 -14.85 -11.72
N ASP A 34 0.72 -14.35 -11.25
CA ASP A 34 1.84 -15.19 -10.82
C ASP A 34 1.82 -15.41 -9.30
N PHE A 35 1.20 -16.51 -8.91
CA PHE A 35 1.10 -16.93 -7.51
C PHE A 35 2.33 -17.72 -7.02
N GLY A 36 3.30 -18.02 -7.90
CA GLY A 36 4.52 -18.74 -7.55
C GLY A 36 5.47 -17.93 -6.66
N ASN A 37 5.39 -16.60 -6.72
CA ASN A 37 6.25 -15.66 -6.00
C ASN A 37 5.69 -15.20 -4.64
N ARG A 38 4.81 -16.00 -4.02
CA ARG A 38 4.14 -15.64 -2.76
C ARG A 38 5.11 -15.24 -1.64
N ALA A 39 6.21 -15.97 -1.48
CA ALA A 39 7.17 -15.69 -0.41
C ALA A 39 7.82 -14.31 -0.59
N GLN A 40 8.16 -13.96 -1.82
CA GLN A 40 8.78 -12.69 -2.18
C GLN A 40 7.79 -11.53 -2.00
N LEU A 41 6.52 -11.73 -2.40
CA LEU A 41 5.45 -10.74 -2.18
C LEU A 41 5.22 -10.47 -0.69
N ILE A 42 5.24 -11.52 0.15
CA ILE A 42 5.13 -11.38 1.61
C ILE A 42 6.34 -10.61 2.15
N ALA A 43 7.55 -10.95 1.74
CA ALA A 43 8.77 -10.27 2.19
C ALA A 43 8.79 -8.79 1.78
N ALA A 44 8.33 -8.46 0.57
CA ALA A 44 8.18 -7.08 0.10
C ALA A 44 7.18 -6.30 0.96
N GLY A 45 6.03 -6.91 1.27
CA GLY A 45 5.02 -6.34 2.18
C GLY A 45 5.56 -6.11 3.58
N LEU A 46 6.25 -7.10 4.16
CA LEU A 46 6.86 -7.01 5.49
C LEU A 46 7.89 -5.87 5.55
N THR A 47 8.78 -5.80 4.56
CA THR A 47 9.83 -4.77 4.49
C THR A 47 9.22 -3.37 4.39
N ALA A 48 8.20 -3.18 3.54
CA ALA A 48 7.52 -1.91 3.40
C ALA A 48 6.74 -1.52 4.67
N GLY A 49 6.09 -2.49 5.32
CA GLY A 49 5.37 -2.31 6.57
C GLY A 49 6.30 -1.91 7.73
N GLN A 50 7.44 -2.60 7.87
CA GLN A 50 8.45 -2.28 8.89
C GLN A 50 8.96 -0.84 8.77
N ARG A 51 9.20 -0.36 7.54
CA ARG A 51 9.61 1.03 7.28
C ARG A 51 8.52 2.05 7.64
N ALA A 52 7.25 1.65 7.62
CA ALA A 52 6.12 2.52 7.89
C ALA A 52 5.71 2.58 9.37
N VAL A 53 6.30 1.75 10.26
CA VAL A 53 5.89 1.63 11.67
C VAL A 53 5.85 3.00 12.39
N GLU A 54 6.86 3.83 12.20
CA GLU A 54 6.90 5.14 12.85
C GLU A 54 5.85 6.11 12.29
N GLN A 55 5.61 6.09 10.98
CA GLN A 55 4.55 6.89 10.35
C GLN A 55 3.16 6.46 10.85
N ILE A 56 2.93 5.15 10.98
CA ILE A 56 1.70 4.58 11.55
C ILE A 56 1.52 5.05 12.99
N ARG A 57 2.57 4.99 13.82
CA ARG A 57 2.50 5.45 15.21
C ARG A 57 2.13 6.93 15.30
N LEU A 58 2.75 7.78 14.48
CA LEU A 58 2.45 9.21 14.42
C LEU A 58 1.00 9.48 14.00
N ALA A 59 0.50 8.77 12.99
CA ALA A 59 -0.89 8.88 12.53
C ALA A 59 -1.89 8.44 13.61
N GLN A 60 -1.62 7.37 14.35
CA GLN A 60 -2.50 6.94 15.45
C GLN A 60 -2.59 7.99 16.57
N ASN A 61 -1.48 8.66 16.87
CA ASN A 61 -1.43 9.70 17.91
C ASN A 61 -2.17 10.97 17.47
N SER A 62 -2.09 11.36 16.19
CA SER A 62 -2.81 12.52 15.68
C SER A 62 -4.34 12.30 15.69
N VAL A 63 -4.79 11.06 15.46
CA VAL A 63 -6.20 10.68 15.59
C VAL A 63 -6.65 10.73 17.06
N LYS A 64 -5.85 10.23 18.00
CA LYS A 64 -6.19 10.29 19.44
C LYS A 64 -6.34 11.71 19.97
N LYS A 65 -5.59 12.68 19.43
CA LYS A 65 -5.66 14.10 19.85
C LYS A 65 -6.90 14.84 19.32
N ARG A 66 -7.58 14.29 18.30
CA ARG A 66 -8.80 14.86 17.70
C ARG A 66 -10.09 14.38 18.38
N LYS A 67 -10.01 13.40 19.29
CA LYS A 67 -11.10 12.96 20.16
C LYS A 67 -10.98 13.63 21.52
#